data_AF-A0A2G6V696-F1
#
_entry.id   AF-A0A2G6V696-F1
#
_cell.length_a   1.000
_cell.length_b   1.000
_cell.length_c   1.000
_cell.angle_alpha   90.00
_cell.angle_beta   90.00
_cell.angle_gamma   90.00
#
_symmetry.space_group_name_H-M   'P 1'
#
loop_
_entity.id
_entity.type
_entity.pdbx_description
1 polymer ?
#
loop_
_entity_poly.entity_id
_entity_poly.type
_entity_poly.pdbx_seq_one_letter_code
_entity_poly.pdbx_strand_id
1 'polypeptide(L)'
;MVSIETFRKLALSFENAVEEPHFEKTSFRVKKKIFATYDAKNNHAVLKFNEIDQSVFCASSEMIFYPIPNKWGKQGWTIVELLKVRPEMFADALLISYQSVVSKKK
;
A
#
# COMPACT_ATOMS: atom_id res chain seq x y z
N MET A 1 -13.88 4.55 6.43
CA MET A 1 -12.49 4.80 6.86
C MET A 1 -11.85 3.49 7.26
N VAL A 2 -10.55 3.35 7.00
CA VAL A 2 -9.77 2.18 7.39
C VAL A 2 -8.92 2.55 8.60
N SER A 3 -9.10 1.81 9.70
CA SER A 3 -8.26 1.95 10.89
C SER A 3 -6.95 1.18 10.72
N ILE A 4 -5.92 1.60 11.45
CA ILE A 4 -4.63 0.90 11.51
C ILE A 4 -4.79 -0.58 11.87
N GLU A 5 -5.73 -0.93 12.75
CA GLU A 5 -6.01 -2.31 13.14
C GLU A 5 -6.51 -3.15 11.98
N THR A 6 -7.43 -2.61 11.17
CA THR A 6 -7.93 -3.27 9.96
C THR A 6 -6.82 -3.41 8.93
N PHE A 7 -6.01 -2.36 8.72
CA PHE A 7 -4.86 -2.44 7.83
C PHE A 7 -3.87 -3.51 8.25
N ARG A 8 -3.51 -3.55 9.54
CA ARG A 8 -2.59 -4.52 10.10
C ARG A 8 -3.13 -5.94 9.99
N LYS A 9 -4.42 -6.16 10.31
CA LYS A 9 -5.08 -7.47 10.13
C LYS A 9 -5.06 -7.93 8.68
N LEU A 10 -5.42 -7.07 7.74
CA LEU A 10 -5.39 -7.41 6.31
C LEU A 10 -3.97 -7.69 5.81
N ALA A 11 -3.02 -6.82 6.16
CA ALA A 11 -1.63 -6.95 5.74
C ALA A 11 -0.95 -8.20 6.32
N LEU A 12 -1.25 -8.57 7.56
CA LEU A 12 -0.73 -9.79 8.20
C LEU A 12 -1.51 -11.05 7.81
N SER A 13 -2.67 -10.92 7.16
CA SER A 13 -3.42 -12.06 6.63
C SER A 13 -2.76 -12.67 5.40
N PHE A 14 -1.81 -11.97 4.76
CA PHE A 14 -1.09 -12.51 3.61
C PHE A 14 0.03 -13.45 4.04
N GLU A 15 0.24 -14.50 3.26
CA GLU A 15 1.25 -15.51 3.56
C GLU A 15 2.67 -14.91 3.54
N ASN A 16 3.48 -15.20 4.56
CA ASN A 16 4.82 -14.63 4.73
C ASN A 16 4.87 -13.10 4.89
N ALA A 17 3.73 -12.45 5.13
CA ALA A 17 3.73 -11.04 5.48
C ALA A 17 4.14 -10.85 6.94
N VAL A 18 5.04 -9.90 7.16
CA VAL A 18 5.52 -9.50 8.48
C VAL A 18 5.38 -8.00 8.62
N GLU A 19 5.06 -7.56 9.82
CA GLU A 19 5.20 -6.16 10.18
C GLU A 19 6.60 -5.92 10.74
N GLU A 20 7.23 -4.83 10.30
CA GLU A 20 8.50 -4.40 10.83
C GLU A 20 8.50 -2.87 10.97
N PRO A 21 9.10 -2.33 12.05
CA PRO A 21 9.32 -0.90 12.15
C PRO A 21 10.18 -0.40 11.00
N HIS A 22 9.82 0.75 10.44
CA HIS A 22 10.57 1.45 9.41
C HIS A 22 10.65 2.93 9.75
N PHE A 23 11.70 3.29 10.50
CA PHE A 23 11.83 4.60 11.11
C PHE A 23 10.62 4.92 12.00
N GLU A 24 9.95 6.05 11.78
CA GLU A 24 8.74 6.48 12.49
C GLU A 24 7.44 5.89 11.91
N LYS A 25 7.55 4.91 11.00
CA LYS A 25 6.42 4.31 10.27
C LYS A 25 6.37 2.80 10.49
N THR A 26 5.20 2.21 10.26
CA THR A 26 5.05 0.75 10.24
C THR A 26 5.19 0.25 8.81
N SER A 27 6.11 -0.67 8.55
CA SER A 27 6.25 -1.30 7.23
C SER A 27 5.75 -2.74 7.25
N PHE A 28 5.09 -3.13 6.16
CA PHE A 28 4.63 -4.49 5.94
C PHE A 28 5.43 -5.06 4.78
N ARG A 29 6.06 -6.20 5.06
CA ARG A 29 7.04 -6.82 4.18
C ARG A 29 6.66 -8.26 3.90
N VAL A 30 6.93 -8.71 2.70
CA VAL A 30 6.84 -10.11 2.30
C VAL A 30 8.16 -10.52 1.68
N LYS A 31 8.74 -11.64 2.13
CA LYS A 31 10.04 -12.14 1.63
C LYS A 31 11.14 -11.05 1.58
N LYS A 32 11.26 -10.25 2.66
CA LYS A 32 12.19 -9.09 2.80
C LYS A 32 11.92 -7.90 1.88
N LYS A 33 10.78 -7.84 1.18
CA LYS A 33 10.39 -6.72 0.32
C LYS A 33 9.20 -5.99 0.92
N ILE A 34 9.28 -4.66 0.99
CA ILE A 34 8.19 -3.82 1.46
C ILE A 34 7.13 -3.73 0.37
N PHE A 35 5.89 -4.09 0.70
CA PHE A 35 4.73 -3.90 -0.19
C PHE A 35 3.84 -2.77 0.30
N ALA A 36 3.70 -2.61 1.61
CA ALA A 36 2.87 -1.57 2.20
C ALA A 36 3.58 -0.88 3.36
N THR A 37 3.29 0.39 3.59
CA THR A 37 3.71 1.11 4.80
C THR A 37 2.56 1.96 5.30
N TYR A 38 2.50 2.14 6.61
CA TYR A 38 1.54 3.01 7.27
C TYR A 38 2.27 4.17 7.93
N ASP A 39 1.78 5.37 7.65
CA ASP A 39 2.27 6.60 8.24
C ASP A 39 1.19 7.11 9.19
N ALA A 40 1.47 6.92 10.48
CA ALA A 40 0.60 7.30 11.57
C ALA A 40 0.43 8.83 11.69
N LYS A 41 1.40 9.60 11.17
CA LYS A 41 1.44 11.06 11.31
C LYS A 41 0.40 11.74 10.42
N ASN A 42 0.22 11.25 9.20
CA ASN A 42 -0.78 11.79 8.26
C ASN A 42 -1.96 10.83 8.06
N ASN A 43 -1.97 9.68 8.75
CA ASN A 43 -3.05 8.68 8.70
C ASN A 43 -3.34 8.17 7.28
N HIS A 44 -2.27 7.92 6.53
CA HIS A 44 -2.28 7.44 5.15
C HIS A 44 -1.39 6.21 5.01
N ALA A 45 -1.71 5.36 4.03
CA ALA A 45 -0.90 4.22 3.68
C ALA A 45 -0.13 4.50 2.39
N VAL A 46 1.03 3.89 2.24
CA VAL A 46 1.78 3.89 0.99
C VAL A 46 1.92 2.46 0.52
N LEU A 47 1.37 2.18 -0.66
CA LEU A 47 1.36 0.86 -1.27
C LEU A 47 2.27 0.84 -2.49
N LYS A 48 2.84 -0.34 -2.75
CA LYS A 48 3.67 -0.59 -3.92
C LYS A 48 2.86 -1.25 -5.02
N PHE A 49 2.72 -0.57 -6.14
CA PHE A 49 2.09 -1.07 -7.35
C PHE A 49 3.09 -1.21 -8.49
N ASN A 50 2.67 -1.87 -9.58
CA ASN A 50 3.31 -1.67 -10.87
C ASN A 50 2.73 -0.40 -11.54
N GLU A 51 3.31 0.02 -12.66
CA GLU A 51 2.91 1.23 -13.37
C GLU A 51 1.45 1.18 -13.87
N ILE A 52 0.98 0.00 -14.26
CA ILE A 52 -0.37 -0.24 -14.80
C ILE A 52 -1.39 -0.09 -13.67
N ASP A 53 -1.23 -0.84 -12.59
CA ASP A 53 -2.11 -0.81 -11.42
C ASP A 53 -2.14 0.60 -10.80
N GLN A 54 -0.98 1.25 -10.66
CA GLN A 54 -0.92 2.63 -10.17
C GLN A 54 -1.77 3.57 -11.04
N SER A 55 -1.66 3.44 -12.37
CA SER A 55 -2.43 4.26 -13.31
C SER A 55 -3.93 4.00 -13.18
N VAL A 56 -4.34 2.74 -13.02
CA VAL A 56 -5.75 2.35 -12.82
C VAL A 56 -6.31 2.92 -11.53
N PHE A 57 -5.60 2.77 -10.41
CA PHE A 57 -6.04 3.31 -9.12
C PHE A 57 -6.09 4.84 -9.12
N CYS A 58 -5.07 5.49 -9.69
CA CYS A 58 -5.02 6.95 -9.80
C CYS A 58 -6.16 7.47 -10.68
N ALA A 59 -6.43 6.82 -11.82
CA ALA A 59 -7.54 7.18 -12.71
C ALA A 59 -8.92 6.95 -12.06
N SER A 60 -9.03 5.95 -11.18
CA SER A 60 -10.29 5.68 -10.48
C SER A 60 -10.63 6.76 -9.45
N SER A 61 -9.63 7.29 -8.72
CA SER A 61 -9.86 8.30 -7.68
C SER A 61 -8.57 9.01 -7.28
N GLU A 62 -8.20 10.10 -7.97
CA GLU A 62 -7.01 10.90 -7.68
C GLU A 62 -6.98 11.48 -6.26
N MET A 63 -8.15 11.67 -5.62
CA MET A 63 -8.22 12.19 -4.25
C MET A 63 -7.97 11.12 -3.17
N ILE A 64 -8.01 9.84 -3.55
CA ILE A 64 -7.81 8.70 -2.65
C ILE A 64 -6.46 8.05 -2.93
N PHE A 65 -6.16 7.80 -4.20
CA PHE A 65 -4.94 7.18 -4.68
C PHE A 65 -4.17 8.18 -5.52
N TYR A 66 -2.96 8.52 -5.08
CA TYR A 66 -2.09 9.39 -5.86
C TYR A 66 -0.63 8.96 -5.73
N PRO A 67 0.16 9.02 -6.81
CA PRO A 67 1.57 8.69 -6.76
C PRO A 67 2.30 9.63 -5.81
N ILE A 68 3.33 9.12 -5.11
CA ILE A 68 4.21 10.01 -4.34
C ILE A 68 4.81 11.03 -5.32
N PRO A 69 4.78 12.34 -5.03
CA PRO A 69 5.30 13.39 -5.90
C PRO A 69 6.85 13.43 -5.91
N ASN A 70 7.50 12.30 -6.15
CA ASN A 70 8.95 12.10 -6.19
C ASN A 70 9.31 10.92 -7.09
N LYS A 71 10.62 10.61 -7.22
CA LYS A 71 11.11 9.44 -7.97
C LYS A 71 10.47 8.11 -7.53
N TRP A 72 10.03 8.03 -6.27
CA TRP A 72 9.32 6.87 -5.73
C TRP A 72 7.96 6.65 -6.41
N GLY A 73 7.22 7.72 -6.74
CA GLY A 73 5.96 7.63 -7.48
C GLY A 73 6.14 6.91 -8.81
N LYS A 74 7.18 7.28 -9.58
CA LYS A 74 7.57 6.61 -10.83
C LYS A 74 7.95 5.15 -10.68
N GLN A 75 8.37 4.73 -9.49
CA GLN A 75 8.63 3.32 -9.23
C GLN A 75 7.32 2.55 -8.95
N GLY A 76 6.17 3.20 -8.83
CA GLY A 76 4.89 2.61 -8.46
C GLY A 76 4.51 2.78 -6.99
N TRP A 77 5.19 3.65 -6.23
CA TRP A 77 4.77 3.94 -4.85
C TRP A 77 3.63 4.96 -4.84
N THR A 78 2.49 4.53 -4.30
CA THR A 78 1.23 5.29 -4.32
C THR A 78 0.74 5.49 -2.90
N ILE A 79 0.36 6.72 -2.59
CA ILE A 79 -0.26 7.09 -1.32
C ILE A 79 -1.76 6.79 -1.41
N VAL A 80 -2.30 6.27 -0.33
CA VAL A 80 -3.70 5.90 -0.16
C VAL A 80 -4.25 6.55 1.10
N GLU A 81 -5.25 7.40 0.92
CA GLU A 81 -5.92 8.13 1.99
C GLU A 81 -6.88 7.20 2.76
N LEU A 82 -6.46 6.72 3.95
CA LEU A 82 -7.23 5.76 4.74
C LEU A 82 -8.57 6.32 5.26
N LEU A 83 -8.65 7.65 5.42
CA LEU A 83 -9.86 8.33 5.85
C LEU A 83 -10.93 8.32 4.74
N LYS A 84 -10.52 8.39 3.48
CA LYS A 84 -11.42 8.52 2.32
C LYS A 84 -11.68 7.19 1.62
N VAL A 85 -10.70 6.29 1.61
CA VAL A 85 -10.81 4.99 0.96
C VAL A 85 -11.85 4.11 1.65
N ARG A 86 -12.59 3.34 0.84
CA ARG A 86 -13.49 2.30 1.36
C ARG A 86 -12.68 1.08 1.79
N PRO A 87 -13.07 0.38 2.88
CA PRO A 87 -12.35 -0.79 3.37
C PRO A 87 -12.16 -1.88 2.30
N GLU A 88 -13.18 -2.12 1.48
CA GLU A 88 -13.14 -3.10 0.38
C GLU A 88 -12.09 -2.70 -0.67
N MET A 89 -12.18 -1.47 -1.19
CA MET A 89 -11.23 -0.94 -2.17
C MET A 89 -9.79 -0.94 -1.65
N PHE A 90 -9.62 -0.68 -0.36
CA PHE A 90 -8.33 -0.74 0.29
C PHE A 90 -7.79 -2.16 0.41
N ALA A 91 -8.64 -3.13 0.74
CA ALA A 91 -8.26 -4.53 0.79
C ALA A 91 -7.81 -5.04 -0.60
N ASP A 92 -8.53 -4.67 -1.67
CA ASP A 92 -8.13 -4.94 -3.05
C ASP A 92 -6.78 -4.30 -3.38
N ALA A 93 -6.63 -3.00 -3.11
CA ALA A 93 -5.39 -2.28 -3.33
C ALA A 93 -4.21 -2.92 -2.58
N LEU A 94 -4.42 -3.35 -1.34
CA LEU A 94 -3.40 -4.02 -0.53
C LEU A 94 -3.04 -5.40 -1.09
N LEU A 95 -4.03 -6.18 -1.53
CA LEU A 95 -3.82 -7.48 -2.17
C LEU A 95 -3.02 -7.33 -3.46
N ILE A 96 -3.39 -6.39 -4.33
CA ILE A 96 -2.65 -6.11 -5.57
C ILE A 96 -1.23 -5.67 -5.26
N SER A 97 -1.03 -4.87 -4.21
CA SER A 97 0.29 -4.45 -3.79
C SER A 97 1.16 -5.63 -3.32
N TYR A 98 0.59 -6.51 -2.50
CA TYR A 98 1.24 -7.76 -2.08
C TYR A 98 1.60 -8.62 -3.30
N GLN A 99 0.66 -8.82 -4.22
CA GLN A 99 0.88 -9.58 -5.45
C GLN A 99 1.95 -8.94 -6.33
N SER A 100 2.02 -7.62 -6.45
CA SER A 100 3.06 -6.92 -7.22
C SER A 100 4.47 -7.22 -6.69
N VAL A 101 4.60 -7.36 -5.36
CA VAL A 101 5.89 -7.64 -4.71
C VAL A 101 6.27 -9.12 -4.75
N VAL A 102 5.30 -10.02 -4.57
CA VAL A 102 5.50 -11.47 -4.61
C VAL A 102 5.64 -11.99 -6.03
N SER A 103 4.79 -11.52 -6.92
CA SER A 103 4.63 -11.93 -8.32
C SER A 103 5.47 -11.10 -9.27
N LYS A 104 6.58 -10.49 -8.80
CA LYS A 104 7.67 -10.02 -9.66
C LYS A 104 8.27 -11.23 -10.40
N LYS A 105 7.52 -11.75 -11.37
CA LYS A 105 7.98 -12.63 -12.41
C LYS A 105 9.01 -11.84 -13.21
N LYS A 106 10.20 -12.43 -13.30
CA LYS A 106 11.23 -12.04 -14.26
C LYS A 106 10.67 -12.04 -15.67
#